data_AF-A0A314UAI7-F1
#
_entry.id   AF-A0A314UAI7-F1
#
_cell.length_a   1.000
_cell.length_b   1.000
_cell.length_c   1.000
_cell.angle_alpha   90.00
_cell.angle_beta   90.00
_cell.angle_gamma   90.00
#
_symmetry.space_group_name_H-M   'P 1'
#
loop_
_entity.id
_entity.type
_entity.pdbx_description
1 polymer ?
#
loop_
_entity_poly.entity_id
_entity_poly.type
_entity_poly.pdbx_seq_one_letter_code
_entity_poly.pdbx_strand_id
1 'polypeptide(L)'
;MKLAQIEKRPPRVPRPPPKASGGAPAGSADKVHRAPELVEFYQSLMKREAKKDTSSLISSSSNVSDARSNMIGEIENKSSFLLAVKADVEAQGDFVMSLAAEVRAASFTNIEDLVAFVNWLDEELSFLVDERAVLKHFDWPEGKVDALREAAFEYQDLMKLEKQVSSFVDDPKLPCEAALKKMYSLLEKVEQSVYALLRTRDMAISRCKEFGIPVDWLLDSGVVGKIKLSSVQLARKYMKRVASELDALSGPEKEPNREFILLQGVRFAFRVHQFAGGFDAESMKAFEELRGRVSGQTEDNKQEP
;
A
#
# COMPACT_ATOMS: atom_id res chain seq x y z
N MET A 1 -57.46 -6.48 8.31
CA MET A 1 -56.58 -5.32 8.10
C MET A 1 -55.43 -5.75 7.18
N LYS A 2 -55.16 -4.95 6.14
CA LYS A 2 -54.34 -5.30 4.98
C LYS A 2 -52.84 -5.24 5.30
N LEU A 3 -52.11 -6.26 4.85
CA LEU A 3 -50.64 -6.32 4.79
C LEU A 3 -50.14 -5.54 3.57
N ALA A 4 -49.17 -4.66 3.78
CA ALA A 4 -48.56 -3.82 2.75
C ALA A 4 -47.59 -4.64 1.87
N GLN A 5 -47.69 -4.40 0.56
CA GLN A 5 -46.88 -5.01 -0.49
C GLN A 5 -45.49 -4.37 -0.53
N ILE A 6 -44.45 -5.20 -0.52
CA ILE A 6 -43.08 -4.81 -0.84
C ILE A 6 -42.92 -4.90 -2.36
N GLU A 7 -42.75 -3.75 -3.01
CA GLU A 7 -42.49 -3.64 -4.44
C GLU A 7 -41.06 -4.10 -4.76
N LYS A 8 -40.94 -5.14 -5.60
CA LYS A 8 -39.69 -5.76 -6.02
C LYS A 8 -39.11 -4.94 -7.19
N ARG A 9 -37.98 -4.25 -6.99
CA ARG A 9 -37.26 -3.52 -8.05
C ARG A 9 -36.77 -4.47 -9.15
N PRO A 10 -36.90 -4.11 -10.44
CA PRO A 10 -36.33 -4.89 -11.54
C PRO A 10 -34.80 -4.74 -11.64
N PRO A 11 -34.07 -5.76 -12.13
CA PRO A 11 -32.61 -5.70 -12.30
C PRO A 11 -32.22 -4.75 -13.44
N ARG A 12 -31.17 -3.94 -13.23
CA ARG A 12 -30.60 -3.05 -14.26
C ARG A 12 -29.86 -3.86 -15.32
N VAL A 13 -30.33 -3.80 -16.55
CA VAL A 13 -29.58 -4.27 -17.74
C VAL A 13 -28.39 -3.31 -18.04
N PRO A 14 -27.21 -3.83 -18.42
CA PRO A 14 -26.08 -2.99 -18.83
C PRO A 14 -26.41 -2.25 -20.14
N ARG A 15 -26.11 -0.95 -20.20
CA ARG A 15 -26.22 -0.17 -21.44
C ARG A 15 -25.16 -0.63 -22.46
N PRO A 16 -25.50 -0.76 -23.75
CA PRO A 16 -24.52 -0.99 -24.80
C PRO A 16 -23.63 0.25 -25.00
N PRO A 17 -22.36 0.06 -25.42
CA PRO A 17 -21.42 1.16 -25.67
C PRO A 17 -21.85 2.02 -26.88
N PRO A 18 -21.57 3.34 -26.85
CA PRO A 18 -21.93 4.25 -27.94
C PRO A 18 -21.09 4.00 -29.21
N LYS A 19 -21.73 4.11 -30.38
CA LYS A 19 -21.11 3.99 -31.71
C LYS A 19 -20.19 5.18 -32.01
N ALA A 20 -19.02 4.91 -32.58
CA ALA A 20 -18.11 5.94 -33.09
C ALA A 20 -18.68 6.57 -34.37
N SER A 21 -18.80 7.90 -34.39
CA SER A 21 -19.08 8.72 -35.57
C SER A 21 -18.01 9.81 -35.64
N GLY A 22 -17.40 9.95 -36.83
CA GLY A 22 -16.27 10.84 -37.08
C GLY A 22 -16.66 12.30 -37.36
N GLY A 23 -15.69 13.20 -37.21
CA GLY A 23 -15.74 14.61 -37.59
C GLY A 23 -15.02 15.53 -36.60
N ALA A 24 -13.85 16.08 -36.97
CA ALA A 24 -12.94 16.94 -36.19
C ALA A 24 -13.39 18.43 -36.11
N PRO A 25 -12.63 19.41 -35.53
CA PRO A 25 -11.32 19.36 -34.83
C PRO A 25 -11.20 20.18 -33.50
N ALA A 26 -9.99 20.09 -32.92
CA ALA A 26 -9.30 21.03 -31.99
C ALA A 26 -9.37 20.76 -30.47
N GLY A 27 -8.19 20.56 -29.87
CA GLY A 27 -7.96 20.56 -28.43
C GLY A 27 -6.88 19.56 -27.99
N SER A 28 -5.67 20.04 -27.76
CA SER A 28 -4.48 19.29 -27.36
C SER A 28 -4.71 18.40 -26.13
N ALA A 29 -4.49 17.10 -26.29
CA ALA A 29 -4.16 16.21 -25.19
C ALA A 29 -3.02 15.33 -25.68
N ASP A 30 -1.92 15.34 -24.95
CA ASP A 30 -0.77 14.46 -25.14
C ASP A 30 -1.26 13.01 -25.03
N LYS A 31 -1.55 12.42 -26.19
CA LYS A 31 -2.02 11.04 -26.32
C LYS A 31 -0.90 10.31 -27.02
N VAL A 32 -0.24 9.44 -26.28
CA VAL A 32 0.66 8.44 -26.86
C VAL A 32 -0.20 7.55 -27.77
N HIS A 33 -0.02 7.67 -29.07
CA HIS A 33 -0.70 6.81 -30.04
C HIS A 33 0.18 5.60 -30.32
N ARG A 34 -0.44 4.42 -30.38
CA ARG A 34 0.25 3.21 -30.82
C ARG A 34 0.70 3.43 -32.26
N ALA A 35 1.96 3.10 -32.57
CA ALA A 35 2.55 3.22 -33.90
C ALA A 35 2.74 1.82 -34.51
N PRO A 36 1.73 1.29 -35.24
CA PRO A 36 1.81 -0.01 -35.89
C PRO A 36 2.98 -0.09 -36.87
N GLU A 37 3.35 1.04 -37.51
CA GLU A 37 4.46 1.06 -38.46
C GLU A 37 5.80 0.72 -37.78
N LEU A 38 5.98 1.12 -36.52
CA LEU A 38 7.19 0.85 -35.74
C LEU A 38 7.29 -0.64 -35.37
N VAL A 39 6.15 -1.26 -35.06
CA VAL A 39 6.05 -2.70 -34.78
C VAL A 39 6.32 -3.52 -36.05
N GLU A 40 5.75 -3.11 -37.19
CA GLU A 40 5.98 -3.75 -38.48
C GLU A 40 7.44 -3.61 -38.95
N PHE A 41 8.04 -2.44 -38.73
CA PHE A 41 9.45 -2.20 -39.03
C PHE A 41 10.38 -3.09 -38.19
N TYR A 42 10.12 -3.19 -36.88
CA TYR A 42 10.87 -4.09 -35.99
C TYR A 42 10.71 -5.55 -36.41
N GLN A 43 9.49 -6.01 -36.71
CA GLN A 43 9.27 -7.36 -37.22
C GLN A 43 9.94 -7.61 -38.57
N SER A 44 10.04 -6.59 -39.43
CA SER A 44 10.73 -6.67 -40.73
C SER A 44 12.24 -6.81 -40.58
N LEU A 45 12.83 -6.18 -39.56
CA LEU A 45 14.24 -6.35 -39.20
C LEU A 45 14.49 -7.76 -38.65
N MET A 46 13.70 -8.20 -37.68
CA MET A 46 13.81 -9.55 -37.09
C MET A 46 13.54 -10.68 -38.10
N LYS A 47 12.67 -10.45 -39.10
CA LYS A 47 12.42 -11.42 -40.19
C LYS A 47 13.51 -11.46 -41.25
N ARG A 48 14.34 -10.41 -41.40
CA ARG A 48 15.48 -10.43 -42.32
C ARG A 48 16.67 -11.23 -41.77
N GLU A 49 16.84 -11.28 -40.46
CA GLU A 49 17.90 -12.11 -39.84
C GLU A 49 17.58 -13.61 -39.84
N ALA A 50 16.30 -14.00 -39.96
CA ALA A 50 15.88 -15.41 -40.02
C ALA A 50 15.87 -16.03 -41.44
N LYS A 51 16.31 -15.30 -42.47
CA LYS A 51 16.37 -15.77 -43.86
C LYS A 51 17.77 -15.59 -44.45
N LYS A 52 18.76 -16.18 -43.79
CA LYS A 52 19.97 -16.64 -44.46
C LYS A 52 20.22 -18.06 -43.97
N ASP A 53 20.34 -18.96 -44.94
CA ASP A 53 20.60 -20.40 -44.80
C ASP A 53 19.37 -21.31 -44.61
N THR A 54 18.58 -21.42 -45.67
CA THR A 54 17.91 -22.71 -45.95
C THR A 54 17.92 -22.95 -47.45
N SER A 55 18.99 -23.58 -47.92
CA SER A 55 18.96 -24.34 -49.17
C SER A 55 19.22 -25.80 -48.83
N SER A 56 18.35 -26.65 -49.39
CA SER A 56 18.50 -28.09 -49.62
C SER A 56 18.60 -28.99 -48.37
N LEU A 57 17.50 -29.67 -48.02
CA LEU A 57 17.22 -31.04 -48.47
C LEU A 57 15.89 -31.56 -47.88
N ILE A 58 15.28 -32.47 -48.63
CA ILE A 58 13.91 -32.96 -48.56
C ILE A 58 13.80 -34.06 -47.47
N SER A 59 12.58 -34.27 -46.97
CA SER A 59 12.02 -35.52 -46.43
C SER A 59 12.17 -35.84 -44.93
N SER A 60 11.07 -35.65 -44.19
CA SER A 60 10.30 -36.71 -43.50
C SER A 60 9.44 -36.07 -42.41
N SER A 61 8.13 -36.32 -42.47
CA SER A 61 7.14 -35.82 -41.50
C SER A 61 7.18 -36.62 -40.21
N SER A 62 8.31 -36.64 -39.51
CA SER A 62 8.41 -37.18 -38.16
C SER A 62 8.78 -36.08 -37.17
N ASN A 63 7.74 -35.64 -36.47
CA ASN A 63 7.80 -35.23 -35.08
C ASN A 63 8.65 -33.99 -34.76
N VAL A 64 8.29 -32.84 -35.34
CA VAL A 64 8.71 -31.52 -34.81
C VAL A 64 8.34 -31.39 -33.33
N SER A 65 7.26 -32.04 -32.89
CA SER A 65 6.83 -32.15 -31.49
C SER A 65 7.82 -32.96 -30.63
N ASP A 66 8.28 -34.13 -31.10
CA ASP A 66 9.26 -34.94 -30.35
C ASP A 66 10.65 -34.33 -30.39
N ALA A 67 11.04 -33.68 -31.48
CA ALA A 67 12.30 -32.95 -31.56
C ALA A 67 12.31 -31.76 -30.57
N ARG A 68 11.19 -31.04 -30.43
CA ARG A 68 11.02 -30.01 -29.40
C ARG A 68 10.95 -30.60 -27.99
N SER A 69 10.24 -31.72 -27.79
CA SER A 69 10.17 -32.42 -26.49
C SER A 69 11.53 -32.98 -26.06
N ASN A 70 12.33 -33.51 -27.00
CA ASN A 70 13.69 -33.96 -26.75
C ASN A 70 14.63 -32.78 -26.51
N MET A 71 14.52 -31.69 -27.28
CA MET A 71 15.32 -30.49 -27.04
C MET A 71 14.99 -29.85 -25.69
N ILE A 72 13.71 -29.79 -25.30
CA ILE A 72 13.26 -29.30 -23.99
C ILE A 72 13.75 -30.25 -22.88
N GLY A 73 13.57 -31.56 -23.03
CA GLY A 73 14.08 -32.53 -22.06
C GLY A 73 15.61 -32.53 -21.93
N GLU A 74 16.34 -32.23 -23.01
CA GLU A 74 17.78 -32.04 -22.98
C GLU A 74 18.19 -30.73 -22.30
N ILE A 75 17.46 -29.63 -22.50
CA ILE A 75 17.70 -28.36 -21.81
C ILE A 75 17.35 -28.50 -20.33
N GLU A 76 16.28 -29.21 -19.99
CA GLU A 76 15.86 -29.49 -18.62
C GLU A 76 16.89 -30.37 -17.88
N ASN A 77 17.45 -31.39 -18.54
CA ASN A 77 18.51 -32.25 -17.97
C ASN A 77 19.91 -31.62 -17.97
N LYS A 78 20.13 -30.52 -18.70
CA LYS A 78 21.45 -29.83 -18.77
C LYS A 78 21.47 -28.51 -18.03
N SER A 79 20.32 -27.96 -17.65
CA SER A 79 20.26 -26.71 -16.90
C SER A 79 20.84 -26.94 -15.51
N SER A 80 21.98 -26.32 -15.22
CA SER A 80 22.61 -26.35 -13.91
C SER A 80 21.65 -25.93 -12.80
N PHE A 81 20.73 -25.02 -13.10
CA PHE A 81 19.67 -24.58 -12.20
C PHE A 81 18.70 -25.72 -11.85
N LEU A 82 18.16 -26.43 -12.85
CA LEU A 82 17.21 -27.52 -12.59
C LEU A 82 17.88 -28.71 -11.89
N LEU A 83 19.16 -28.97 -12.20
CA LEU A 83 19.95 -29.97 -11.50
C LEU A 83 20.18 -29.58 -10.03
N ALA A 84 20.43 -28.30 -9.74
CA ALA A 84 20.59 -27.80 -8.38
C ALA A 84 19.27 -27.87 -7.58
N VAL A 85 18.13 -27.50 -8.19
CA VAL A 85 16.80 -27.66 -7.57
C VAL A 85 16.52 -29.13 -7.28
N LYS A 86 16.80 -30.03 -8.22
CA LYS A 86 16.60 -31.47 -8.00
C LYS A 86 17.51 -32.01 -6.90
N ALA A 87 18.76 -31.57 -6.85
CA ALA A 87 19.70 -31.95 -5.80
C ALA A 87 19.20 -31.49 -4.42
N ASP A 88 18.66 -30.27 -4.30
CA ASP A 88 18.04 -29.78 -3.05
C ASP A 88 16.80 -30.59 -2.67
N VAL A 89 15.92 -30.92 -3.63
CA VAL A 89 14.74 -31.76 -3.37
C VAL A 89 15.14 -33.14 -2.84
N GLU A 90 16.21 -33.73 -3.36
CA GLU A 90 16.71 -35.03 -2.92
C GLU A 90 17.46 -34.95 -1.57
N ALA A 91 18.28 -33.93 -1.37
CA ALA A 91 19.16 -33.82 -0.20
C ALA A 91 18.50 -33.18 1.03
N GLN A 92 17.56 -32.27 0.82
CA GLN A 92 16.94 -31.46 1.88
C GLN A 92 15.48 -31.86 2.18
N GLY A 93 15.03 -33.03 1.70
CA GLY A 93 13.64 -33.45 1.85
C GLY A 93 13.18 -33.56 3.31
N ASP A 94 13.99 -34.15 4.18
CA ASP A 94 13.66 -34.28 5.61
C ASP A 94 13.58 -32.91 6.31
N PHE A 95 14.46 -31.98 5.93
CA PHE A 95 14.47 -30.61 6.42
C PHE A 95 13.21 -29.84 5.99
N VAL A 96 12.83 -29.91 4.71
CA VAL A 96 11.62 -29.25 4.23
C VAL A 96 10.37 -29.86 4.88
N MET A 97 10.33 -31.18 5.08
CA MET A 97 9.22 -31.84 5.78
C MET A 97 9.12 -31.42 7.25
N SER A 98 10.25 -31.25 7.95
CA SER A 98 10.23 -30.74 9.34
C SER A 98 9.74 -29.31 9.42
N LEU A 99 10.24 -28.41 8.55
CA LEU A 99 9.75 -27.03 8.47
C LEU A 99 8.24 -26.98 8.16
N ALA A 100 7.77 -27.81 7.23
CA ALA A 100 6.37 -27.87 6.87
C ALA A 100 5.50 -28.33 8.07
N ALA A 101 6.00 -29.26 8.89
CA ALA A 101 5.32 -29.71 10.10
C ALA A 101 5.27 -28.59 11.15
N GLU A 102 6.37 -27.85 11.33
CA GLU A 102 6.44 -26.70 12.24
C GLU A 102 5.48 -25.59 11.84
N VAL A 103 5.44 -25.21 10.55
CA VAL A 103 4.49 -24.23 10.03
C VAL A 103 3.05 -24.67 10.29
N ARG A 104 2.71 -25.94 10.04
CA ARG A 104 1.34 -26.45 10.31
C ARG A 104 0.99 -26.34 11.79
N ALA A 105 1.92 -26.68 12.69
CA ALA A 105 1.72 -26.62 14.13
C ALA A 105 1.76 -25.20 14.72
N ALA A 106 2.38 -24.24 14.02
CA ALA A 106 2.55 -22.88 14.50
C ALA A 106 1.21 -22.21 14.84
N SER A 107 1.15 -21.60 16.02
CA SER A 107 0.02 -20.80 16.48
C SER A 107 0.56 -19.66 17.35
N PHE A 108 -0.09 -18.50 17.27
CA PHE A 108 0.45 -17.27 17.87
C PHE A 108 -0.63 -16.54 18.65
N THR A 109 -0.28 -16.06 19.83
CA THR A 109 -1.16 -15.21 20.65
C THR A 109 -0.92 -13.72 20.41
N ASN A 110 0.28 -13.35 19.95
CA ASN A 110 0.66 -12.00 19.60
C ASN A 110 1.27 -11.99 18.17
N ILE A 111 1.33 -10.83 17.55
CA ILE A 111 1.83 -10.69 16.17
C ILE A 111 3.36 -10.59 16.14
N GLU A 112 3.99 -10.18 17.24
CA GLU A 112 5.43 -10.05 17.37
C GLU A 112 6.15 -11.42 17.31
N ASP A 113 5.61 -12.45 17.97
CA ASP A 113 6.13 -13.81 17.92
C ASP A 113 5.95 -14.42 16.52
N LEU A 114 4.85 -14.08 15.84
CA LEU A 114 4.62 -14.45 14.45
C LEU A 114 5.67 -13.82 13.54
N VAL A 115 5.97 -12.53 13.71
CA VAL A 115 7.03 -11.85 12.95
C VAL A 115 8.39 -12.51 13.19
N ALA A 116 8.71 -12.86 14.43
CA ALA A 116 9.95 -13.57 14.75
C ALA A 116 10.01 -14.95 14.06
N PHE A 117 8.90 -15.69 14.06
CA PHE A 117 8.79 -16.98 13.38
C PHE A 117 8.95 -16.84 11.87
N VAL A 118 8.32 -15.84 11.23
CA VAL A 118 8.47 -15.61 9.78
C VAL A 118 9.91 -15.28 9.42
N ASN A 119 10.58 -14.43 10.20
CA ASN A 119 11.99 -14.12 9.95
C ASN A 119 12.87 -15.37 10.05
N TRP A 120 12.68 -16.19 11.08
CA TRP A 120 13.39 -17.45 11.22
C TRP A 120 13.09 -18.39 10.04
N LEU A 121 11.82 -18.55 9.66
CA LEU A 121 11.43 -19.40 8.54
C LEU A 121 12.08 -18.95 7.23
N ASP A 122 12.12 -17.64 6.97
CA ASP A 122 12.74 -17.07 5.78
C ASP A 122 14.27 -17.26 5.80
N GLU A 123 14.91 -17.20 6.97
CA GLU A 123 16.33 -17.53 7.13
C GLU A 123 16.61 -19.01 6.85
N GLU A 124 15.79 -19.93 7.37
CA GLU A 124 15.91 -21.37 7.11
C GLU A 124 15.67 -21.71 5.63
N LEU A 125 14.68 -21.08 4.99
CA LEU A 125 14.41 -21.32 3.57
C LEU A 125 15.46 -20.68 2.65
N SER A 126 16.25 -19.72 3.14
CA SER A 126 17.33 -19.09 2.38
C SER A 126 18.48 -20.04 2.01
N PHE A 127 18.55 -21.21 2.66
CA PHE A 127 19.51 -22.27 2.32
C PHE A 127 19.15 -23.03 1.03
N LEU A 128 17.92 -22.89 0.53
CA LEU A 128 17.48 -23.50 -0.72
C LEU A 128 17.91 -22.65 -1.92
N VAL A 129 18.28 -23.31 -3.02
CA VAL A 129 18.70 -22.63 -4.27
C VAL A 129 17.57 -21.79 -4.87
N ASP A 130 16.36 -22.32 -4.87
CA ASP A 130 15.13 -21.60 -5.23
C ASP A 130 13.99 -22.16 -4.38
N GLU A 131 13.59 -21.37 -3.37
CA GLU A 131 12.53 -21.73 -2.43
C GLU A 131 11.27 -22.22 -3.16
N ARG A 132 10.76 -21.45 -4.12
CA ARG A 132 9.50 -21.77 -4.79
C ARG A 132 9.60 -23.02 -5.65
N ALA A 133 10.71 -23.19 -6.37
CA ALA A 133 10.92 -24.36 -7.21
C ALA A 133 11.10 -25.64 -6.39
N VAL A 134 11.84 -25.56 -5.27
CA VAL A 134 12.07 -26.71 -4.38
C VAL A 134 10.79 -27.08 -3.64
N LEU A 135 10.13 -26.11 -2.97
CA LEU A 135 8.96 -26.37 -2.13
C LEU A 135 7.77 -26.97 -2.90
N LYS A 136 7.66 -26.72 -4.21
CA LYS A 136 6.62 -27.31 -5.08
C LYS A 136 6.65 -28.84 -5.12
N HIS A 137 7.78 -29.46 -4.78
CA HIS A 137 7.92 -30.92 -4.77
C HIS A 137 7.46 -31.57 -3.45
N PHE A 138 7.08 -30.76 -2.46
CA PHE A 138 6.66 -31.21 -1.13
C PHE A 138 5.21 -30.82 -0.86
N ASP A 139 4.58 -31.48 0.11
CA ASP A 139 3.31 -31.01 0.69
C ASP A 139 3.61 -29.78 1.57
N TRP A 140 3.89 -28.64 0.94
CA TRP A 140 4.20 -27.40 1.63
C TRP A 140 2.90 -26.65 1.99
N PRO A 141 2.70 -26.17 3.23
CA PRO A 141 1.52 -25.41 3.63
C PRO A 141 1.54 -23.96 3.09
N GLU A 142 1.61 -23.80 1.76
CA GLU A 142 1.80 -22.52 1.04
C GLU A 142 0.80 -21.45 1.50
N GLY A 143 -0.49 -21.78 1.53
CA GLY A 143 -1.52 -20.81 1.94
C GLY A 143 -1.35 -20.27 3.36
N LYS A 144 -0.86 -21.10 4.30
CA LYS A 144 -0.58 -20.67 5.68
C LYS A 144 0.66 -19.78 5.72
N VAL A 145 1.74 -20.17 5.04
CA VAL A 145 2.99 -19.40 4.98
C VAL A 145 2.75 -18.03 4.36
N ASP A 146 2.02 -17.97 3.26
CA ASP A 146 1.69 -16.71 2.59
C ASP A 146 0.89 -15.78 3.52
N ALA A 147 -0.09 -16.33 4.25
CA ALA A 147 -0.86 -15.55 5.22
C ALA A 147 0.01 -15.05 6.39
N LEU A 148 0.95 -15.88 6.89
CA LEU A 148 1.90 -15.47 7.93
C LEU A 148 2.83 -14.35 7.43
N ARG A 149 3.41 -14.51 6.24
CA ARG A 149 4.29 -13.50 5.62
C ARG A 149 3.55 -12.20 5.33
N GLU A 150 2.34 -12.27 4.79
CA GLU A 150 1.48 -11.10 4.52
C GLU A 150 1.18 -10.35 5.83
N ALA A 151 0.75 -11.06 6.89
CA ALA A 151 0.46 -10.46 8.19
C ALA A 151 1.70 -9.83 8.83
N ALA A 152 2.85 -10.52 8.79
CA ALA A 152 4.11 -10.00 9.32
C ALA A 152 4.54 -8.72 8.60
N PHE A 153 4.48 -8.72 7.27
CA PHE A 153 4.84 -7.57 6.45
C PHE A 153 3.93 -6.37 6.71
N GLU A 154 2.60 -6.56 6.66
CA GLU A 154 1.63 -5.50 6.91
C GLU A 154 1.79 -4.90 8.32
N TYR A 155 1.94 -5.74 9.34
CA TYR A 155 2.16 -5.29 10.72
C TYR A 155 3.45 -4.45 10.83
N GLN A 156 4.56 -4.92 10.27
CA GLN A 156 5.82 -4.18 10.29
C GLN A 156 5.70 -2.83 9.58
N ASP A 157 5.00 -2.75 8.46
CA ASP A 157 4.79 -1.50 7.73
C ASP A 157 3.93 -0.51 8.52
N LEU A 158 2.88 -0.98 9.22
CA LEU A 158 2.12 -0.14 10.14
C LEU A 158 2.98 0.34 11.31
N MET A 159 3.84 -0.49 11.87
CA MET A 159 4.75 -0.09 12.94
C MET A 159 5.79 0.94 12.48
N LYS A 160 6.34 0.80 11.26
CA LYS A 160 7.21 1.82 10.66
C LYS A 160 6.47 3.15 10.49
N LEU A 161 5.22 3.11 10.04
CA LEU A 161 4.39 4.29 9.87
C LEU A 161 4.04 4.94 11.22
N GLU A 162 3.63 4.16 12.21
CA GLU A 162 3.37 4.61 13.58
C GLU A 162 4.60 5.35 14.13
N LYS A 163 5.77 4.72 14.03
CA LYS A 163 7.04 5.30 14.49
C LYS A 163 7.35 6.63 13.82
N GLN A 164 7.11 6.75 12.51
CA GLN A 164 7.34 8.00 11.78
C GLN A 164 6.48 9.17 12.30
N VAL A 165 5.25 8.89 12.74
CA VAL A 165 4.34 9.92 13.26
C VAL A 165 4.61 10.21 14.73
N SER A 166 4.76 9.17 15.55
CA SER A 166 4.98 9.32 16.99
C SER A 166 6.31 10.00 17.30
N SER A 167 7.36 9.69 16.53
CA SER A 167 8.69 10.31 16.69
C SER A 167 8.82 11.68 16.03
N PHE A 168 7.75 12.24 15.43
CA PHE A 168 7.83 13.54 14.78
C PHE A 168 8.12 14.64 15.83
N VAL A 169 9.16 15.43 15.61
CA VAL A 169 9.48 16.61 16.43
C VAL A 169 9.47 17.83 15.53
N ASP A 170 8.74 18.87 15.97
CA ASP A 170 8.75 20.17 15.30
C ASP A 170 10.10 20.85 15.55
N ASP A 171 10.70 21.41 14.50
CA ASP A 171 11.98 22.11 14.60
C ASP A 171 11.71 23.63 14.64
N PRO A 172 11.93 24.30 15.78
CA PRO A 172 11.66 25.72 15.91
C PRO A 172 12.45 26.59 14.92
N LYS A 173 13.60 26.09 14.42
CA LYS A 173 14.49 26.82 13.51
C LYS A 173 13.98 26.83 12.06
N LEU A 174 13.06 25.93 11.70
CA LEU A 174 12.51 25.89 10.35
C LEU A 174 11.50 27.03 10.14
N PRO A 175 11.46 27.68 8.97
CA PRO A 175 10.39 28.61 8.63
C PRO A 175 9.01 27.97 8.82
N CYS A 176 8.03 28.73 9.32
CA CYS A 176 6.71 28.22 9.65
C CYS A 176 6.07 27.43 8.49
N GLU A 177 6.04 28.00 7.28
CA GLU A 177 5.49 27.34 6.10
C GLU A 177 6.15 25.97 5.81
N ALA A 178 7.48 25.88 5.93
CA ALA A 178 8.21 24.63 5.72
C ALA A 178 7.87 23.58 6.78
N ALA A 179 7.74 23.99 8.05
CA ALA A 179 7.33 23.11 9.15
C ALA A 179 5.90 22.59 8.95
N LEU A 180 4.95 23.48 8.62
CA LEU A 180 3.56 23.12 8.36
C LEU A 180 3.43 22.17 7.15
N LYS A 181 4.17 22.44 6.07
CA LYS A 181 4.20 21.56 4.89
C LYS A 181 4.72 20.16 5.21
N LYS A 182 5.74 20.05 6.08
CA LYS A 182 6.28 18.76 6.53
C LYS A 182 5.29 17.96 7.38
N MET A 183 4.55 18.63 8.26
CA MET A 183 3.48 17.98 9.04
C MET A 183 2.32 17.54 8.12
N TYR A 184 1.99 18.35 7.12
CA TYR A 184 0.94 18.05 6.16
C TYR A 184 1.26 16.82 5.31
N SER A 185 2.47 16.76 4.74
CA SER A 185 2.90 15.60 3.93
C SER A 185 2.96 14.31 4.76
N LEU A 186 3.35 14.40 6.04
CA LEU A 186 3.30 13.26 6.95
C LEU A 186 1.86 12.78 7.18
N LEU A 187 0.90 13.68 7.40
CA LEU A 187 -0.50 13.30 7.54
C LEU A 187 -1.04 12.64 6.27
N GLU A 188 -0.75 13.18 5.09
CA GLU A 188 -1.21 12.59 3.82
C GLU A 188 -0.71 11.15 3.64
N LYS A 189 0.57 10.90 3.95
CA LYS A 189 1.14 9.56 3.90
C LYS A 189 0.44 8.60 4.86
N VAL A 190 0.15 9.07 6.07
CA VAL A 190 -0.54 8.29 7.10
C VAL A 190 -1.95 7.93 6.66
N GLU A 191 -2.73 8.92 6.25
CA GLU A 191 -4.10 8.72 5.78
C GLU A 191 -4.14 7.76 4.59
N GLN A 192 -3.27 7.96 3.59
CA GLN A 192 -3.22 7.10 2.41
C GLN A 192 -2.96 5.64 2.79
N SER A 193 -2.01 5.40 3.70
CA SER A 193 -1.63 4.05 4.13
C SER A 193 -2.74 3.40 4.96
N VAL A 194 -3.30 4.12 5.94
CA VAL A 194 -4.38 3.61 6.80
C VAL A 194 -5.66 3.37 5.99
N TYR A 195 -6.05 4.27 5.10
CA TYR A 195 -7.21 4.04 4.23
C TYR A 195 -7.00 2.92 3.20
N ALA A 196 -5.76 2.63 2.81
CA ALA A 196 -5.46 1.45 2.00
C ALA A 196 -5.75 0.16 2.78
N LEU A 197 -5.22 0.06 4.01
CA LEU A 197 -5.49 -1.06 4.91
C LEU A 197 -6.98 -1.24 5.20
N LEU A 198 -7.69 -0.16 5.55
CA LEU A 198 -9.10 -0.23 5.93
C LEU A 198 -10.01 -0.73 4.80
N ARG A 199 -9.61 -0.57 3.52
CA ARG A 199 -10.37 -1.08 2.37
C ARG A 199 -10.35 -2.59 2.25
N THR A 200 -9.30 -3.25 2.72
CA THR A 200 -9.11 -4.71 2.62
C THR A 200 -9.18 -5.42 3.97
N ARG A 201 -9.30 -4.67 5.08
CA ARG A 201 -9.26 -5.16 6.46
C ARG A 201 -10.14 -6.39 6.71
N ASP A 202 -11.40 -6.37 6.29
CA ASP A 202 -12.31 -7.49 6.58
C ASP A 202 -11.88 -8.79 5.87
N MET A 203 -11.35 -8.68 4.65
CA MET A 203 -10.79 -9.81 3.91
C MET A 203 -9.51 -10.32 4.57
N ALA A 204 -8.61 -9.42 4.97
CA ALA A 204 -7.38 -9.77 5.67
C ALA A 204 -7.66 -10.46 7.01
N ILE A 205 -8.60 -9.94 7.79
CA ILE A 205 -9.06 -10.55 9.05
C ILE A 205 -9.62 -11.96 8.81
N SER A 206 -10.45 -12.15 7.78
CA SER A 206 -11.02 -13.46 7.46
C SER A 206 -9.92 -14.47 7.13
N ARG A 207 -8.94 -14.08 6.29
CA ARG A 207 -7.81 -14.94 5.91
C ARG A 207 -6.91 -15.26 7.11
N CYS A 208 -6.60 -14.28 7.95
CA CYS A 208 -5.82 -14.49 9.16
C CYS A 208 -6.51 -15.50 10.09
N LYS A 209 -7.82 -15.36 10.30
CA LYS A 209 -8.59 -16.27 11.16
C LYS A 209 -8.63 -17.71 10.65
N GLU A 210 -8.64 -17.92 9.34
CA GLU A 210 -8.57 -19.26 8.74
C GLU A 210 -7.32 -20.03 9.19
N PHE A 211 -6.22 -19.32 9.40
CA PHE A 211 -4.94 -19.90 9.83
C PHE A 211 -4.62 -19.68 11.31
N GLY A 212 -5.56 -19.16 12.11
CA GLY A 212 -5.36 -18.90 13.53
C GLY A 212 -4.37 -17.76 13.82
N ILE A 213 -4.21 -16.82 12.89
CA ILE A 213 -3.33 -15.64 13.04
C ILE A 213 -4.04 -14.57 13.88
N PRO A 214 -3.37 -13.95 14.87
CA PRO A 214 -3.95 -12.89 15.68
C PRO A 214 -4.27 -11.64 14.84
N VAL A 215 -5.43 -11.05 15.09
CA VAL A 215 -5.97 -9.91 14.31
C VAL A 215 -6.15 -8.63 15.11
N ASP A 216 -5.86 -8.64 16.41
CA ASP A 216 -6.10 -7.50 17.29
C ASP A 216 -5.34 -6.23 16.85
N TRP A 217 -4.18 -6.41 16.20
CA TRP A 217 -3.37 -5.33 15.66
C TRP A 217 -4.05 -4.58 14.48
N LEU A 218 -4.96 -5.23 13.75
CA LEU A 218 -5.76 -4.65 12.66
C LEU A 218 -6.98 -3.85 13.14
N LEU A 219 -7.38 -4.04 14.40
CA LEU A 219 -8.54 -3.36 14.97
C LEU A 219 -8.21 -1.90 15.29
N ASP A 220 -9.26 -1.09 15.43
CA ASP A 220 -9.12 0.32 15.85
C ASP A 220 -8.55 0.46 17.28
N SER A 221 -8.60 -0.59 18.10
CA SER A 221 -7.91 -0.68 19.40
C SER A 221 -6.42 -1.07 19.29
N GLY A 222 -5.98 -1.50 18.10
CA GLY A 222 -4.64 -1.97 17.81
C GLY A 222 -3.70 -0.88 17.30
N VAL A 223 -2.87 -1.22 16.31
CA VAL A 223 -1.86 -0.31 15.73
C VAL A 223 -2.52 0.86 15.02
N VAL A 224 -3.66 0.64 14.36
CA VAL A 224 -4.46 1.69 13.70
C VAL A 224 -4.87 2.78 14.71
N GLY A 225 -5.29 2.39 15.91
CA GLY A 225 -5.64 3.32 16.99
C GLY A 225 -4.43 4.15 17.45
N LYS A 226 -3.27 3.51 17.61
CA LYS A 226 -2.02 4.21 17.96
C LYS A 226 -1.61 5.22 16.90
N ILE A 227 -1.71 4.86 15.62
CA ILE A 227 -1.43 5.77 14.50
C ILE A 227 -2.38 6.97 14.54
N LYS A 228 -3.69 6.75 14.70
CA LYS A 228 -4.69 7.82 14.81
C LYS A 228 -4.38 8.76 15.97
N LEU A 229 -4.04 8.22 17.15
CA LEU A 229 -3.65 9.02 18.31
C LEU A 229 -2.37 9.84 18.04
N SER A 230 -1.35 9.24 17.42
CA SER A 230 -0.13 9.95 17.01
C SER A 230 -0.42 11.06 15.99
N SER A 231 -1.39 10.88 15.09
CA SER A 231 -1.86 11.94 14.19
C SER A 231 -2.56 13.09 14.93
N VAL A 232 -3.33 12.79 15.98
CA VAL A 232 -3.92 13.83 16.87
C VAL A 232 -2.81 14.65 17.54
N GLN A 233 -1.75 14.01 18.02
CA GLN A 233 -0.59 14.71 18.58
C GLN A 233 0.17 15.54 17.54
N LEU A 234 0.18 15.10 16.27
CA LEU A 234 0.70 15.89 15.16
C LEU A 234 -0.15 17.15 14.91
N ALA A 235 -1.49 17.05 14.97
CA ALA A 235 -2.39 18.21 14.92
C ALA A 235 -2.13 19.19 16.04
N ARG A 236 -1.90 18.72 17.26
CA ARG A 236 -1.52 19.59 18.39
C ARG A 236 -0.23 20.37 18.10
N LYS A 237 0.80 19.72 17.55
CA LYS A 237 2.07 20.38 17.16
C LYS A 237 1.83 21.42 16.06
N TYR A 238 1.02 21.07 15.05
CA TYR A 238 0.64 21.98 13.97
C TYR A 238 -0.06 23.24 14.49
N MET A 239 -1.10 23.06 15.32
CA MET A 239 -1.87 24.18 15.87
C MET A 239 -1.02 25.08 16.76
N LYS A 240 -0.12 24.52 17.57
CA LYS A 240 0.83 25.31 18.37
C LYS A 240 1.78 26.13 17.48
N ARG A 241 2.28 25.55 16.39
CA ARG A 241 3.14 26.26 15.44
C ARG A 241 2.41 27.42 14.77
N VAL A 242 1.17 27.20 14.34
CA VAL A 242 0.29 28.26 13.81
C VAL A 242 0.03 29.35 14.84
N ALA A 243 -0.28 28.98 16.08
CA ALA A 243 -0.52 29.95 17.16
C ALA A 243 0.70 30.85 17.42
N SER A 244 1.91 30.27 17.46
CA SER A 244 3.15 31.05 17.63
C SER A 244 3.43 31.99 16.46
N GLU A 245 3.16 31.56 15.22
CA GLU A 245 3.32 32.42 14.05
C GLU A 245 2.29 33.56 14.04
N LEU A 246 1.04 33.27 14.44
CA LEU A 246 0.01 34.28 14.64
C LEU A 246 0.44 35.31 15.69
N ASP A 247 1.06 34.90 16.80
CA ASP A 247 1.54 35.85 17.81
C ASP A 247 2.68 36.74 17.27
N ALA A 248 3.50 36.25 16.33
CA ALA A 248 4.58 37.01 15.70
C ALA A 248 4.11 38.00 14.62
N LEU A 249 2.96 37.74 13.98
CA LEU A 249 2.41 38.54 12.88
C LEU A 249 1.63 39.78 13.37
N SER A 250 2.12 40.61 14.28
CA SER A 250 1.37 41.80 14.75
C SER A 250 1.34 42.93 13.70
N GLY A 251 0.16 43.56 13.49
CA GLY A 251 -0.05 44.76 12.66
C GLY A 251 -1.11 44.62 11.54
N PRO A 252 -1.80 45.71 11.16
CA PRO A 252 -2.94 45.69 10.24
C PRO A 252 -2.60 45.26 8.80
N GLU A 253 -1.36 45.50 8.33
CA GLU A 253 -0.91 45.04 7.00
C GLU A 253 -0.77 43.51 6.89
N LYS A 254 -0.69 42.81 8.03
CA LYS A 254 -0.49 41.35 8.10
C LYS A 254 -1.79 40.57 8.32
N GLU A 255 -2.93 41.24 8.42
CA GLU A 255 -4.26 40.63 8.60
C GLU A 255 -4.61 39.55 7.57
N PRO A 256 -4.46 39.75 6.24
CA PRO A 256 -4.79 38.68 5.27
C PRO A 256 -3.91 37.43 5.46
N ASN A 257 -2.64 37.60 5.86
CA ASN A 257 -1.75 36.48 6.15
C ASN A 257 -2.13 35.78 7.47
N ARG A 258 -2.59 36.53 8.48
CA ARG A 258 -3.15 35.97 9.73
C ARG A 258 -4.38 35.13 9.46
N GLU A 259 -5.35 35.65 8.71
CA GLU A 259 -6.56 34.91 8.36
C GLU A 259 -6.23 33.62 7.59
N PHE A 260 -5.29 33.71 6.64
CA PHE A 260 -4.86 32.56 5.85
C PHE A 260 -4.23 31.46 6.71
N ILE A 261 -3.26 31.79 7.56
CA ILE A 261 -2.57 30.78 8.39
C ILE A 261 -3.50 30.20 9.46
N LEU A 262 -4.40 31.00 10.02
CA LEU A 262 -5.45 30.54 10.92
C LEU A 262 -6.37 29.52 10.24
N LEU A 263 -6.85 29.84 9.03
CA LEU A 263 -7.70 28.94 8.26
C LEU A 263 -6.99 27.64 7.91
N GLN A 264 -5.69 27.69 7.61
CA GLN A 264 -4.86 26.49 7.44
C GLN A 264 -4.81 25.65 8.72
N GLY A 265 -4.58 26.27 9.88
CA GLY A 265 -4.61 25.62 11.20
C GLY A 265 -5.92 24.89 11.46
N VAL A 266 -7.05 25.57 11.26
CA VAL A 266 -8.39 25.00 11.47
C VAL A 266 -8.68 23.86 10.49
N ARG A 267 -8.32 24.02 9.20
CA ARG A 267 -8.51 22.96 8.19
C ARG A 267 -7.69 21.72 8.50
N PHE A 268 -6.44 21.88 8.95
CA PHE A 268 -5.59 20.77 9.36
C PHE A 268 -6.17 20.03 10.56
N ALA A 269 -6.56 20.78 11.59
CA ALA A 269 -7.19 20.24 12.79
C ALA A 269 -8.48 19.45 12.45
N PHE A 270 -9.35 20.04 11.63
CA PHE A 270 -10.57 19.38 11.19
C PHE A 270 -10.31 18.09 10.42
N ARG A 271 -9.33 18.09 9.51
CA ARG A 271 -8.94 16.89 8.75
C ARG A 271 -8.49 15.76 9.68
N VAL A 272 -7.60 16.06 10.63
CA VAL A 272 -7.15 15.06 11.61
C VAL A 272 -8.30 14.59 12.51
N HIS A 273 -9.20 15.48 12.93
CA HIS A 273 -10.38 15.11 13.70
C HIS A 273 -11.27 14.12 12.94
N GLN A 274 -11.54 14.36 11.64
CA GLN A 274 -12.31 13.43 10.82
C GLN A 274 -11.61 12.07 10.64
N PHE A 275 -10.29 12.09 10.46
CA PHE A 275 -9.49 10.87 10.31
C PHE A 275 -9.41 10.03 11.60
N ALA A 276 -9.13 10.68 12.74
CA ALA A 276 -8.93 10.00 14.02
C ALA A 276 -10.24 9.72 14.77
N GLY A 277 -11.32 10.43 14.44
CA GLY A 277 -12.62 10.32 15.12
C GLY A 277 -12.75 11.18 16.37
N GLY A 278 -11.85 12.14 16.58
CA GLY A 278 -11.85 13.04 17.73
C GLY A 278 -10.47 13.54 18.13
N PHE A 279 -10.41 14.32 19.20
CA PHE A 279 -9.19 14.83 19.82
C PHE A 279 -9.06 14.39 21.26
N ASP A 280 -7.81 14.25 21.73
CA ASP A 280 -7.51 14.15 23.15
C ASP A 280 -7.62 15.53 23.83
N ALA A 281 -7.60 15.54 25.17
CA ALA A 281 -7.78 16.76 25.95
C ALA A 281 -6.75 17.85 25.61
N GLU A 282 -5.49 17.46 25.35
CA GLU A 282 -4.43 18.40 25.04
C GLU A 282 -4.56 19.00 23.63
N SER A 283 -5.01 18.22 22.66
CA SER A 283 -5.25 18.69 21.29
C SER A 283 -6.49 19.56 21.22
N MET A 284 -7.54 19.25 22.01
CA MET A 284 -8.69 20.14 22.19
C MET A 284 -8.28 21.48 22.79
N LYS A 285 -7.43 21.49 23.83
CA LYS A 285 -6.91 22.73 24.41
C LYS A 285 -6.13 23.56 23.38
N ALA A 286 -5.26 22.93 22.58
CA ALA A 286 -4.53 23.64 21.53
C ALA A 286 -5.46 24.22 20.45
N PHE A 287 -6.57 23.53 20.13
CA PHE A 287 -7.59 24.05 19.23
C PHE A 287 -8.34 25.25 19.83
N GLU A 288 -8.68 25.21 21.12
CA GLU A 288 -9.31 26.33 21.82
C GLU A 288 -8.40 27.56 21.87
N GLU A 289 -7.09 27.37 22.11
CA GLU A 289 -6.09 28.44 22.05
C GLU A 289 -6.00 29.06 20.64
N LEU A 290 -6.06 28.25 19.59
CA LEU A 290 -6.09 28.73 18.21
C LEU A 290 -7.39 29.50 17.92
N ARG A 291 -8.53 29.02 18.42
CA ARG A 291 -9.84 29.67 18.29
C ARG A 291 -9.91 31.01 19.03
N GLY A 292 -9.29 31.12 20.21
CA GLY A 292 -9.26 32.36 20.99
C GLY A 292 -8.63 33.54 20.24
N ARG A 293 -7.63 33.27 19.40
CA ARG A 293 -6.95 34.28 18.56
C ARG A 293 -7.84 34.86 17.46
N VAL A 294 -8.95 34.21 17.15
CA VAL A 294 -9.99 34.72 16.23
C VAL A 294 -10.89 35.73 16.93
N SER A 295 -11.15 35.54 18.23
CA SER A 295 -12.12 36.34 18.99
C SER A 295 -11.50 37.57 19.65
N GLY A 296 -10.20 37.55 19.98
CA GLY A 296 -9.50 38.71 20.53
C GLY A 296 -9.48 39.93 19.61
N GLN A 297 -9.53 39.73 18.28
CA GLN A 297 -9.61 40.82 17.30
C GLN A 297 -10.96 41.55 17.27
N THR A 298 -12.04 40.93 17.77
CA THR A 298 -13.38 41.54 17.73
C THR A 298 -13.60 42.53 18.89
N GLU A 299 -12.85 42.40 19.99
CA GLU A 299 -12.96 43.31 21.14
C GLU A 299 -12.04 44.53 21.04
N ASP A 300 -10.83 44.39 20.48
CA ASP A 300 -9.92 45.54 20.27
C ASP A 300 -10.47 46.54 19.22
N ASN A 301 -11.19 46.07 18.19
CA ASN A 301 -11.85 46.95 17.21
C ASN A 301 -13.10 47.68 17.73
N LYS A 302 -13.51 47.42 18.99
CA LYS A 302 -14.67 48.07 19.62
C LYS A 302 -14.29 49.16 20.62
N GLN A 303 -12.99 49.41 20.83
CA GLN A 303 -12.48 50.31 21.87
C GLN A 303 -11.72 51.55 21.36
N GLU A 304 -11.68 51.84 20.06
CA GLU A 304 -11.21 53.16 19.58
C GLU A 304 -12.39 54.15 19.47
N PRO A 305 -12.44 55.23 20.29
CA PRO A 305 -13.42 56.30 20.19
C PRO A 305 -13.13 57.31 19.08
#